data_AF-A0A3M1ZEZ9-F1
#
_entry.id   AF-A0A3M1ZEZ9-F1
#
_cell.length_a   1.000
_cell.length_b   1.000
_cell.length_c   1.000
_cell.angle_alpha   90.00
_cell.angle_beta   90.00
_cell.angle_gamma   90.00
#
_symmetry.space_group_name_H-M   'P 1'
#
loop_
_entity.id
_entity.type
_entity.pdbx_description
1 polymer ?
#
loop_
_entity_poly.entity_id
_entity_poly.type
_entity_poly.pdbx_seq_one_letter_code
_entity_poly.pdbx_strand_id
1 'polypeptide(L)' 'MNPFMTPFDEILVREINRITDRRQGAFERVYPHDVAVYIPFERSIRQLRRDMAKLAAAGVLERIGQRGGYRLSVKSSAGW' A
#
# COMPACT_ATOMS: atom_id res chain seq x y z
N MET A 1 -9.33 -14.68 -1.37
CA MET A 1 -9.73 -13.44 -2.07
C MET A 1 -10.58 -12.61 -1.10
N ASN A 2 -10.15 -11.40 -0.72
CA ASN A 2 -10.94 -10.54 0.16
C ASN A 2 -12.05 -9.88 -0.69
N PRO A 3 -13.34 -10.18 -0.48
CA PRO A 3 -14.42 -9.75 -1.38
C PRO A 3 -14.68 -8.23 -1.41
N PHE A 4 -13.90 -7.45 -0.66
CA PHE A 4 -14.03 -5.99 -0.54
C PHE A 4 -12.88 -5.20 -1.21
N MET A 5 -11.95 -5.87 -1.91
CA MET A 5 -10.90 -5.20 -2.69
C MET A 5 -11.44 -4.74 -4.04
N THR A 6 -11.27 -3.45 -4.31
CA THR A 6 -11.57 -2.84 -5.61
C THR A 6 -10.41 -3.04 -6.59
N PRO A 7 -10.61 -2.90 -7.91
CA PRO A 7 -9.49 -2.91 -8.87
C PRO A 7 -8.42 -1.87 -8.55
N PHE A 8 -8.82 -0.74 -7.96
CA PHE A 8 -7.88 0.27 -7.49
C PHE A 8 -7.05 -0.21 -6.28
N ASP A 9 -7.66 -0.94 -5.35
CA ASP A 9 -6.96 -1.50 -4.20
C ASP A 9 -5.84 -2.47 -4.65
N GLU A 10 -6.08 -3.26 -5.72
CA GLU A 10 -5.08 -4.16 -6.30
C GLU A 10 -3.90 -3.39 -6.90
N ILE A 11 -4.17 -2.33 -7.68
CA ILE A 11 -3.13 -1.44 -8.21
C ILE A 11 -2.32 -0.83 -7.07
N LEU A 12 -3.00 -0.32 -6.04
CA LEU A 12 -2.37 0.31 -4.89
C LEU A 12 -1.45 -0.67 -4.15
N VAL A 13 -1.90 -1.90 -3.91
CA VAL A 13 -1.11 -2.95 -3.28
C VAL A 13 0.09 -3.33 -4.13
N ARG A 14 -0.08 -3.48 -5.44
CA ARG A 14 1.00 -3.81 -6.37
C ARG A 14 2.09 -2.75 -6.36
N GLU A 15 1.72 -1.46 -6.45
CA GLU A 15 2.70 -0.37 -6.42
C GLU A 15 3.39 -0.26 -5.05
N ILE A 16 2.65 -0.40 -3.94
CA ILE A 16 3.26 -0.42 -2.60
C ILE A 16 4.26 -1.57 -2.48
N ASN A 17 3.91 -2.77 -2.95
CA ASN A 17 4.82 -3.92 -2.92
C ASN A 17 6.06 -3.65 -3.77
N ARG A 18 5.91 -3.09 -4.97
CA ARG A 18 7.04 -2.72 -5.84
C ARG A 18 7.98 -1.72 -5.17
N ILE A 19 7.44 -0.69 -4.52
CA ILE A 19 8.24 0.36 -3.85
C ILE A 19 8.90 -0.15 -2.56
N THR A 20 8.30 -1.15 -1.89
CA THR A 20 8.79 -1.71 -0.61
C THR A 20 9.56 -3.03 -0.76
N ASP A 21 9.73 -3.55 -1.99
CA ASP A 21 10.46 -4.78 -2.27
C ASP A 21 11.96 -4.65 -1.99
N ARG A 22 12.41 -5.25 -0.88
CA ARG A 22 13.79 -5.24 -0.41
C ARG A 22 14.80 -5.74 -1.46
N ARG A 23 14.39 -6.57 -2.41
CA ARG A 23 15.27 -7.06 -3.49
C ARG A 23 15.67 -5.96 -4.47
N GLN A 24 14.92 -4.86 -4.52
CA GLN A 24 15.13 -3.74 -5.43
C GLN A 24 15.78 -2.52 -4.74
N GLY A 25 16.27 -2.65 -3.49
CA GLY A 25 16.85 -1.54 -2.72
C GLY A 25 15.80 -0.60 -2.11
N ALA A 26 14.58 -1.11 -1.92
CA ALA A 26 13.37 -0.39 -1.56
C ALA A 26 13.35 0.32 -0.19
N PHE A 27 12.45 1.30 -0.09
CA PHE A 27 12.07 1.95 1.16
C PHE A 27 11.50 0.94 2.17
N GLU A 28 11.85 1.09 3.44
CA GLU A 28 11.30 0.27 4.53
C GLU A 28 9.76 0.41 4.67
N ARG A 29 9.24 1.58 4.28
CA ARG A 29 7.83 1.96 4.29
C ARG A 29 7.56 3.06 3.27
N VAL A 30 6.32 3.20 2.84
CA VAL A 30 5.86 4.24 1.92
C VAL A 30 4.80 5.14 2.52
N TYR A 31 4.77 6.38 2.06
CA TYR A 31 3.75 7.36 2.40
C TYR A 31 2.81 7.59 1.20
N PRO A 32 1.59 8.13 1.42
CA PRO A 32 0.65 8.37 0.33
C PRO A 32 1.19 9.23 -0.81
N HIS A 33 2.14 10.14 -0.54
CA HIS A 33 2.77 10.97 -1.58
C HIS A 33 3.78 10.19 -2.43
N ASP A 34 4.52 9.24 -1.85
CA ASP A 34 5.44 8.39 -2.61
C ASP A 34 4.66 7.53 -3.60
N VAL A 35 3.53 6.98 -3.14
CA VAL A 35 2.70 6.09 -3.96
C VAL A 35 1.97 6.88 -5.06
N ALA A 36 1.58 8.13 -4.80
CA ALA A 36 0.90 8.97 -5.78
C ALA A 36 1.68 9.14 -7.09
N VAL A 37 3.02 9.12 -7.02
CA VAL A 37 3.91 9.25 -8.19
C VAL A 37 3.77 8.06 -9.16
N TYR A 38 3.38 6.89 -8.66
CA TYR A 38 3.37 5.65 -9.43
C TYR A 38 1.98 5.17 -9.83
N ILE A 39 0.93 5.83 -9.34
CA ILE A 39 -0.44 5.49 -9.69
C ILE A 39 -0.80 6.15 -11.03
N PRO A 40 -1.32 5.40 -12.01
CA PRO A 40 -1.57 5.92 -13.37
C PRO A 40 -2.80 6.85 -13.49
N PHE A 41 -3.36 7.31 -12.37
CA PHE A 41 -4.58 8.11 -12.32
C PHE A 41 -4.44 9.24 -11.30
N GLU A 42 -4.98 10.43 -11.61
CA GLU A 42 -5.02 11.54 -10.67
C GLU A 42 -5.88 11.19 -9.45
N ARG A 43 -5.22 11.19 -8.29
CA ARG A 43 -5.87 10.93 -7.02
C ARG A 43 -5.26 11.81 -5.96
N SER A 44 -6.10 12.47 -5.19
CA SER A 44 -5.61 13.35 -4.12
C SER A 44 -4.88 12.52 -3.06
N ILE A 45 -3.84 13.11 -2.46
CA ILE A 45 -3.14 12.52 -1.30
C ILE A 45 -4.12 12.17 -0.17
N ARG A 46 -5.20 12.95 -0.02
CA ARG A 46 -6.26 12.69 0.97
C ARG A 46 -7.09 11.45 0.65
N GLN A 47 -7.35 11.15 -0.63
CA GLN A 47 -7.99 9.90 -1.02
C GLN A 47 -7.01 8.74 -0.76
N LEU A 48 -5.79 8.79 -1.30
CA LEU A 48 -4.79 7.73 -1.10
C LEU A 48 -4.56 7.38 0.37
N ARG A 49 -4.49 8.38 1.25
CA ARG A 49 -4.40 8.16 2.69
C ARG A 49 -5.59 7.35 3.24
N ARG A 50 -6.81 7.60 2.77
CA ARG A 50 -8.01 6.87 3.18
C ARG A 50 -7.97 5.43 2.67
N ASP A 51 -7.58 5.19 1.42
CA ASP A 51 -7.51 3.83 0.88
C ASP A 51 -6.39 3.00 1.51
N MET A 52 -5.22 3.59 1.74
CA MET A 52 -4.14 2.92 2.48
C MET A 52 -4.54 2.60 3.93
N ALA A 53 -5.30 3.49 4.59
CA ALA A 53 -5.85 3.23 5.91
C ALA A 53 -6.91 2.11 5.88
N LYS A 54 -7.79 2.09 4.87
CA LYS A 54 -8.76 1.00 4.63
C LYS A 54 -8.03 -0.34 4.48
N LEU A 55 -7.00 -0.40 3.65
CA LEU A 55 -6.20 -1.61 3.43
C LEU A 55 -5.44 -2.06 4.69
N ALA A 56 -4.98 -1.11 5.51
CA ALA A 56 -4.37 -1.43 6.79
C ALA A 56 -5.38 -2.02 7.79
N ALA A 57 -6.60 -1.45 7.86
CA ALA A 57 -7.68 -1.99 8.67
C ALA A 57 -8.11 -3.40 8.21
N ALA A 58 -8.02 -3.68 6.92
CA ALA A 58 -8.26 -5.00 6.34
C ALA A 58 -7.08 -5.99 6.50
N GLY A 59 -5.97 -5.57 7.13
CA GLY A 59 -4.79 -6.42 7.37
C GLY A 59 -3.91 -6.67 6.14
N VAL A 60 -4.19 -6.01 5.01
CA VAL A 60 -3.41 -6.10 3.76
C VAL A 60 -2.12 -5.28 3.86
N LEU A 61 -2.19 -4.11 4.49
CA LEU A 61 -1.03 -3.27 4.79
C LEU A 61 -0.75 -3.25 6.30
N GLU A 62 0.52 -3.09 6.64
CA GLU A 62 0.94 -2.78 8.00
C GLU A 62 1.33 -1.30 8.08
N ARG A 63 0.77 -0.58 9.05
CA ARG A 63 1.18 0.79 9.35
C ARG A 63 2.40 0.77 10.28
N ILE A 64 3.52 1.34 9.85
CA ILE A 64 4.79 1.32 10.59
C ILE A 64 5.09 2.68 11.24
N GLY A 65 5.25 2.65 12.56
CA GLY A 65 5.74 3.76 13.37
C GLY A 65 4.72 4.89 13.57
N GLN A 66 5.01 5.80 14.49
CA GLN A 66 4.12 6.91 14.85
C GLN A 66 3.86 7.89 13.68
N ARG A 67 4.81 8.04 12.75
CA ARG A 67 4.68 8.89 11.55
C ARG A 67 3.84 8.24 10.43
N GLY A 68 3.43 6.98 10.58
CA GLY A 68 2.34 6.39 9.80
C GLY A 68 2.62 6.06 8.35
N GLY A 69 3.83 5.61 8.02
CA GLY A 69 4.09 4.97 6.72
C GLY A 69 3.49 3.57 6.66
N TYR A 70 3.44 2.98 5.46
CA TYR A 70 2.80 1.69 5.21
C TYR A 70 3.77 0.72 4.51
N ARG A 71 3.58 -0.58 4.71
CA ARG A 71 4.18 -1.63 3.89
C ARG A 71 3.18 -2.76 3.67
N LEU A 72 3.50 -3.69 2.77
CA LEU A 72 2.72 -4.91 2.65
C LEU A 72 2.79 -5.74 3.95
N SER A 73 1.64 -6.24 4.40
CA SER A 73 1.55 -7.14 5.54
C SER A 73 2.17 -8.50 5.21
N VAL A 74 3.04 -9.01 6.10
CA VAL A 74 3.75 -10.28 5.88
C VAL A 74 2.78 -11.48 5.88
N LYS A 75 1.62 -11.33 6.54
CA LYS A 75 0.52 -12.30 6.50
C LYS A 75 -0.13 -12.40 5.13
N SER A 76 -0.02 -11.35 4.32
CA SER A 76 -0.63 -11.30 2.99
C SER A 76 0.30 -11.83 1.89
N SER A 77 1.61 -11.93 2.12
CA SER A 77 2.60 -12.44 1.16
C SER A 77 2.70 -13.97 1.07
N ALA A 78 1.97 -14.72 1.92
CA ALA A 78 2.05 -16.18 1.99
C ALA A 78 1.01 -16.92 1.10
N GLY A 79 0.29 -16.23 0.22
CA GLY A 79 -0.79 -16.85 -0.55
C GLY A 79 -1.26 -16.05 -1.76
N TRP A 80 -0.32 -15.66 -2.63
CA TRP A 80 -0.62 -15.23 -4.00
C TRP A 80 -0.17 -16.30 -4.98
#